data_AF-A0A7V2W628-F1
#
_entry.id   AF-A0A7V2W628-F1
#
_cell.length_a   1.000
_cell.length_b   1.000
_cell.length_c   1.000
_cell.angle_alpha   90.00
_cell.angle_beta   90.00
_cell.angle_gamma   90.00
#
_symmetry.space_group_name_H-M   'P 1'
#
loop_
_entity.id
_entity.type
_entity.pdbx_description
1 polymer ?
#
loop_
_entity_poly.entity_id
_entity_poly.type
_entity_poly.pdbx_seq_one_letter_code
_entity_poly.pdbx_strand_id
1 'polypeptide(L)'
;FDPNTATKEELIRLGILPRTANTLLNYRSKGGRFFKKEDLKKVYGFRKEDYNRLEEWIVVNNEKTQREWDNKKSKSEKPKPSFAGNNSKKTPTGGADKKSFYPKKEYPKKEYTPPMIDINKTTAEDWQKLRGIGPAYSKRIVNFRDKLGGFVSVEQVGTTYNLPDSTFQKIKPYLTLSPVFRKIKVNQLDLKGLKSHPYISSYQATILFNYRKQHGDFTDMESLKKIKAGFKEEDWKRLEGYLSFE
;
A
#
# COMPACT_ATOMS: atom_id res chain seq x y z
N PHE A 1 -15.14 -20.81 -15.68
CA PHE A 1 -15.66 -19.44 -15.46
C PHE A 1 -15.10 -18.51 -16.52
N ASP A 2 -15.83 -17.45 -16.85
CA ASP A 2 -15.34 -16.40 -17.74
C ASP A 2 -14.86 -15.19 -16.92
N PRO A 3 -13.57 -14.81 -16.99
CA PRO A 3 -13.04 -13.71 -16.20
C PRO A 3 -13.63 -12.34 -16.56
N ASN A 4 -14.29 -12.20 -17.72
CA ASN A 4 -14.98 -10.98 -18.12
C ASN A 4 -16.40 -10.86 -17.55
N THR A 5 -17.00 -11.95 -17.06
CA THR A 5 -18.39 -11.97 -16.58
C THR A 5 -18.54 -12.42 -15.13
N ALA A 6 -17.68 -13.31 -14.63
CA ALA A 6 -17.81 -13.96 -13.31
C ALA A 6 -18.01 -12.97 -12.15
N THR A 7 -18.94 -13.27 -11.24
CA THR A 7 -19.23 -12.43 -10.08
C THR A 7 -18.14 -12.53 -9.01
N LYS A 8 -18.14 -11.61 -8.04
CA LYS A 8 -17.17 -11.66 -6.93
C LYS A 8 -17.31 -12.96 -6.14
N GLU A 9 -18.55 -13.35 -5.89
CA GLU A 9 -18.95 -14.51 -5.10
C GLU A 9 -18.53 -15.79 -5.84
N GLU A 10 -18.69 -15.86 -7.15
CA GLU A 10 -18.20 -16.96 -7.98
C GLU A 10 -16.68 -17.09 -7.93
N LEU A 11 -15.94 -15.98 -8.06
CA LEU A 11 -14.48 -15.98 -7.98
C LEU A 11 -14.01 -16.49 -6.60
N ILE A 12 -14.68 -16.06 -5.52
CA ILE A 12 -14.37 -16.52 -4.16
C ILE A 12 -14.66 -18.01 -4.00
N ARG A 13 -15.79 -18.52 -4.53
CA ARG A 13 -16.12 -19.96 -4.51
C ARG A 13 -15.08 -20.81 -5.25
N LEU A 14 -14.42 -20.27 -6.26
CA LEU A 14 -13.31 -20.90 -6.98
C LEU A 14 -11.97 -20.86 -6.22
N GLY A 15 -11.97 -20.34 -4.99
CA GLY A 15 -10.80 -20.22 -4.14
C GLY A 15 -9.92 -18.99 -4.42
N ILE A 16 -10.39 -18.05 -5.25
CA ILE A 16 -9.67 -16.80 -5.48
C ILE A 16 -9.87 -15.90 -4.27
N LEU A 17 -8.77 -15.38 -3.71
CA LEU A 17 -8.82 -14.49 -2.55
C LEU A 17 -9.76 -13.29 -2.80
N PRO A 18 -10.56 -12.85 -1.80
CA PRO A 18 -11.50 -11.74 -1.96
C PRO A 18 -10.87 -10.45 -2.50
N ARG A 19 -9.61 -10.18 -2.13
CA ARG A 19 -8.85 -9.03 -2.63
C ARG A 19 -8.55 -9.15 -4.13
N THR A 20 -8.18 -10.35 -4.59
CA THR A 20 -7.89 -10.62 -6.01
C THR A 20 -9.17 -10.57 -6.83
N ALA A 21 -10.28 -11.11 -6.33
CA ALA A 21 -11.59 -10.96 -6.97
C ALA A 21 -11.99 -9.48 -7.16
N ASN A 22 -11.77 -8.63 -6.15
CA ASN A 22 -11.97 -7.18 -6.28
C ASN A 22 -11.04 -6.54 -7.34
N THR A 23 -9.79 -6.99 -7.46
CA THR A 23 -8.87 -6.50 -8.51
C THR A 23 -9.41 -6.81 -9.90
N LEU A 24 -9.92 -8.02 -10.14
CA LEU A 24 -10.52 -8.40 -11.42
C LEU A 24 -11.74 -7.53 -11.75
N LEU A 25 -12.61 -7.29 -10.78
CA LEU A 25 -13.80 -6.43 -10.96
C LEU A 25 -13.42 -4.97 -11.23
N ASN A 26 -12.43 -4.43 -10.52
CA ASN A 26 -11.93 -3.07 -10.75
C ASN A 26 -11.29 -2.91 -12.13
N TYR A 27 -10.61 -3.94 -12.63
CA TYR A 27 -10.09 -3.94 -13.99
C TYR A 27 -11.23 -3.90 -15.02
N ARG A 28 -12.27 -4.72 -14.84
CA ARG A 28 -13.46 -4.76 -15.71
C ARG A 28 -14.26 -3.47 -15.70
N SER A 29 -14.46 -2.86 -14.53
CA SER A 29 -15.22 -1.61 -14.37
C SER A 29 -14.52 -0.43 -15.04
N LYS A 30 -13.19 -0.44 -15.09
CA LYS A 30 -12.36 0.52 -15.84
C LYS A 30 -12.30 0.23 -17.34
N GLY A 31 -13.06 -0.75 -17.83
CA GLY A 31 -13.11 -1.13 -19.24
C GLY A 31 -12.03 -2.11 -19.67
N GLY A 32 -11.24 -2.63 -18.73
CA GLY A 32 -10.32 -3.74 -19.00
C GLY A 32 -11.08 -5.01 -19.39
N ARG A 33 -10.47 -5.79 -20.28
CA ARG A 33 -10.97 -7.09 -20.73
C ARG A 33 -9.83 -8.10 -20.77
N PHE A 34 -10.17 -9.36 -20.58
CA PHE A 34 -9.27 -10.50 -20.75
C PHE A 34 -9.57 -11.12 -22.12
N PHE A 35 -8.55 -11.33 -22.94
CA PHE A 35 -8.70 -11.86 -24.31
C PHE A 35 -8.20 -13.29 -24.43
N LYS A 36 -7.39 -13.73 -23.47
CA LYS A 36 -6.93 -15.11 -23.33
C LYS A 36 -6.73 -15.44 -21.85
N LYS A 37 -6.77 -16.73 -21.52
CA LYS A 37 -6.65 -17.20 -20.13
C LYS A 37 -5.36 -16.72 -19.47
N GLU A 38 -4.25 -16.64 -20.21
CA GLU A 38 -2.95 -16.21 -19.68
C GLU A 38 -2.93 -14.75 -19.22
N ASP A 39 -3.88 -13.91 -19.64
CA ASP A 39 -3.97 -12.53 -19.16
C ASP A 39 -4.24 -12.46 -17.65
N LEU A 40 -4.84 -13.51 -17.06
CA LEU A 40 -5.01 -13.62 -15.62
C LEU A 40 -3.68 -13.69 -14.86
N LYS A 41 -2.59 -14.18 -15.48
CA LYS A 41 -1.24 -14.19 -14.87
C LYS A 41 -0.70 -12.78 -14.63
N LYS A 42 -1.23 -11.76 -15.33
CA LYS A 42 -0.83 -10.35 -15.20
C LYS A 42 -1.60 -9.64 -14.08
N VAL A 43 -2.63 -10.28 -13.51
CA VAL A 43 -3.48 -9.66 -12.50
C VAL A 43 -2.76 -9.63 -11.16
N TYR A 44 -2.65 -8.44 -10.58
CA TYR A 44 -2.00 -8.26 -9.28
C TYR A 44 -2.70 -9.06 -8.18
N GLY A 45 -1.95 -9.94 -7.51
CA GLY A 45 -2.45 -10.83 -6.46
C GLY A 45 -3.07 -12.13 -6.96
N PHE A 46 -3.06 -12.40 -8.27
CA PHE A 46 -3.43 -13.69 -8.83
C PHE A 46 -2.23 -14.64 -8.73
N ARG A 47 -2.31 -15.64 -7.85
CA ARG A 47 -1.19 -16.53 -7.56
C ARG A 47 -1.00 -17.53 -8.69
N LYS A 48 0.24 -17.99 -8.89
CA LYS A 48 0.56 -18.98 -9.92
C LYS A 48 -0.19 -20.30 -9.67
N GLU A 49 -0.36 -20.66 -8.40
CA GLU A 49 -1.05 -21.86 -7.95
C GLU A 49 -2.55 -21.79 -8.27
N ASP A 50 -3.18 -20.63 -8.06
CA ASP A 50 -4.59 -20.40 -8.41
C ASP A 50 -4.80 -20.46 -9.92
N TYR A 51 -3.86 -19.92 -10.70
CA TYR A 51 -3.89 -20.04 -12.15
C TYR A 51 -3.80 -21.50 -12.60
N ASN A 52 -2.82 -22.25 -12.12
CA ASN A 52 -2.61 -23.64 -12.53
C ASN A 52 -3.83 -24.51 -12.19
N ARG A 53 -4.42 -24.33 -11.00
CA ARG A 53 -5.62 -25.07 -10.58
C ARG A 53 -6.85 -24.77 -11.46
N LEU A 54 -6.97 -23.54 -11.95
CA LEU A 54 -8.14 -23.07 -12.67
C LEU A 54 -7.93 -23.04 -14.20
N GLU A 55 -6.74 -23.35 -14.70
CA GLU A 55 -6.34 -23.15 -16.10
C GLU A 55 -7.28 -23.83 -17.08
N GLU A 56 -7.67 -25.07 -16.81
CA GLU A 56 -8.57 -25.85 -17.68
C GLU A 56 -10.03 -25.35 -17.63
N TRP A 57 -10.36 -24.57 -16.60
CA TRP A 57 -11.72 -24.10 -16.32
C TRP A 57 -11.90 -22.62 -16.70
N ILE A 58 -10.84 -21.93 -17.12
CA ILE A 58 -10.89 -20.54 -17.59
C ILE A 58 -11.32 -20.53 -19.06
N VAL A 59 -12.51 -20.00 -19.32
CA VAL A 59 -13.07 -19.86 -20.67
C VAL A 59 -13.21 -18.38 -20.98
N VAL A 60 -12.48 -17.87 -21.96
CA VAL A 60 -12.62 -16.48 -22.41
C VAL A 60 -13.46 -16.47 -23.69
N ASN A 61 -14.69 -15.97 -23.61
CA ASN A 61 -15.56 -15.91 -24.78
C ASN A 61 -15.25 -14.66 -25.61
N ASN A 62 -14.61 -14.84 -26.77
CA ASN A 62 -14.07 -13.77 -27.60
C ASN A 62 -15.06 -13.16 -28.60
N GLU A 63 -16.26 -13.73 -28.77
CA GLU A 63 -17.19 -13.31 -29.82
C GLU A 63 -17.89 -11.97 -29.54
N LYS A 64 -18.10 -11.63 -28.26
CA LYS A 64 -18.69 -10.34 -27.85
C LYS A 64 -17.64 -9.24 -27.64
N THR A 65 -16.41 -9.61 -27.26
CA THR A 65 -15.36 -8.67 -26.82
C THR A 65 -14.64 -7.98 -27.97
N GLN A 66 -14.46 -8.62 -29.12
CA GLN A 66 -13.79 -8.01 -30.29
C GLN A 66 -14.66 -6.92 -30.93
N ARG A 67 -15.94 -7.21 -31.16
CA ARG A 67 -16.92 -6.28 -31.78
C ARG A 67 -17.16 -5.03 -30.94
N GLU A 68 -17.19 -5.15 -29.61
CA GLU A 68 -17.34 -4.02 -28.69
C GLU A 68 -16.07 -3.17 -28.55
N TRP A 69 -14.88 -3.79 -28.61
CA TRP A 69 -13.60 -3.09 -28.61
C TRP A 69 -13.39 -2.27 -29.89
N ASP A 70 -13.64 -2.87 -31.05
CA ASP A 70 -13.51 -2.22 -32.35
C ASP A 70 -14.49 -1.04 -32.48
N ASN A 71 -15.72 -1.17 -31.97
CA ASN A 71 -16.71 -0.09 -31.91
C ASN A 71 -16.36 1.04 -30.94
N LYS A 72 -15.53 0.79 -29.92
CA LYS A 72 -15.10 1.81 -28.95
C LYS A 72 -13.86 2.56 -29.44
N LYS A 73 -12.98 1.88 -30.18
CA LYS A 73 -11.82 2.47 -30.84
C LYS A 73 -12.24 3.46 -31.95
N SER A 74 -13.25 3.10 -32.74
CA SER A 74 -13.80 3.96 -33.80
C SER A 74 -14.46 5.26 -33.29
N LYS A 75 -14.96 5.29 -32.03
CA LYS A 75 -15.53 6.51 -31.41
C LYS A 75 -14.52 7.44 -30.73
N SER A 76 -13.24 7.06 -30.62
CA SER A 76 -12.24 7.81 -29.82
C SER A 76 -11.08 8.40 -30.61
N GLU A 77 -11.04 8.26 -31.92
CA GLU A 77 -9.99 8.86 -32.77
C GLU A 77 -10.39 10.28 -33.23
N LYS A 78 -9.90 11.31 -32.51
CA LYS A 78 -9.72 12.66 -33.08
C LYS A 78 -8.57 12.61 -34.11
N PRO A 79 -8.63 13.38 -35.22
CA PRO A 79 -7.65 13.27 -36.29
C PRO A 79 -6.26 13.72 -35.79
N LYS A 80 -5.26 12.86 -36.01
CA LYS A 80 -3.85 13.23 -35.84
C LYS A 80 -3.38 13.99 -37.09
N PRO A 81 -2.58 15.06 -36.95
CA PRO A 81 -2.02 15.75 -38.12
C PRO A 81 -1.13 14.80 -38.91
N SER A 82 -1.34 14.83 -40.23
CA SER A 82 -0.66 14.02 -41.23
C SER A 82 0.81 14.38 -41.33
N PHE A 83 1.68 13.38 -41.17
CA PHE A 83 2.94 13.36 -41.92
C PHE A 83 2.96 12.07 -42.73
N ALA A 84 2.93 12.27 -44.05
CA ALA A 84 2.98 11.24 -45.07
C ALA A 84 4.34 10.53 -45.04
N GLY A 85 4.29 9.21 -45.26
CA GLY A 85 5.48 8.37 -45.36
C GLY A 85 5.10 6.91 -45.53
N ASN A 86 4.69 6.57 -46.76
CA ASN A 86 4.37 5.23 -47.23
C ASN A 86 5.45 4.19 -46.85
N ASN A 87 5.04 3.02 -46.35
CA ASN A 87 5.02 1.83 -47.21
C ASN A 87 4.39 0.61 -46.52
N SER A 88 3.41 0.04 -47.23
CA SER A 88 2.86 -1.29 -47.06
C SER A 88 3.94 -2.38 -47.11
N LYS A 89 3.87 -3.38 -46.23
CA LYS A 89 4.22 -4.76 -46.58
C LYS A 89 3.56 -5.77 -45.63
N LYS A 90 2.77 -6.65 -46.26
CA LYS A 90 2.22 -7.89 -45.74
C LYS A 90 3.30 -8.70 -45.01
N THR A 91 2.93 -9.36 -43.92
CA THR A 91 3.66 -10.56 -43.44
C THR A 91 2.69 -11.72 -43.29
N PRO A 92 2.99 -12.86 -43.94
CA PRO A 92 2.32 -14.13 -43.73
C PRO A 92 2.84 -14.84 -42.47
N THR A 93 2.04 -15.80 -42.03
CA THR A 93 2.27 -16.86 -41.05
C THR A 93 3.55 -17.66 -41.31
N GLY A 94 4.26 -18.05 -40.25
CA GLY A 94 5.33 -19.05 -40.29
C GLY A 94 6.45 -18.78 -39.28
N GLY A 95 6.64 -19.70 -38.34
CA GLY A 95 7.61 -19.57 -37.24
C GLY A 95 9.08 -19.57 -37.66
N ALA A 96 9.89 -18.84 -36.89
CA ALA A 96 11.32 -19.07 -36.68
C ALA A 96 11.78 -18.15 -35.54
N ASP A 97 12.53 -18.70 -34.60
CA ASP A 97 13.26 -17.98 -33.56
C ASP A 97 14.06 -16.81 -34.14
N LYS A 98 13.57 -15.59 -33.94
CA LYS A 98 14.36 -14.37 -34.11
C LYS A 98 14.48 -13.71 -32.75
N LYS A 99 15.54 -14.07 -32.02
CA LYS A 99 16.09 -13.19 -30.98
C LYS A 99 16.33 -11.85 -31.64
N SER A 100 15.47 -10.88 -31.35
CA SER A 100 15.59 -9.54 -31.88
C SER A 100 16.89 -8.93 -31.35
N PHE A 101 17.90 -8.85 -32.20
CA PHE A 101 19.16 -8.17 -31.95
C PHE A 101 18.92 -6.65 -32.02
N TYR A 102 18.14 -6.13 -31.08
CA TYR A 102 18.17 -4.69 -30.81
C TYR A 102 19.38 -4.45 -29.91
N PRO A 103 20.39 -3.67 -30.34
CA PRO A 103 21.46 -3.27 -29.44
C PRO A 103 20.82 -2.55 -28.27
N LYS A 104 20.92 -3.17 -27.08
CA LYS A 104 20.44 -2.58 -25.83
C LYS A 104 21.25 -1.31 -25.64
N LYS A 105 20.65 -0.15 -25.94
CA LYS A 105 21.25 1.15 -25.62
C LYS A 105 21.58 1.15 -24.13
N GLU A 106 22.86 1.09 -23.80
CA GLU A 106 23.34 1.21 -22.44
C GLU A 106 23.23 2.68 -22.04
N TYR A 107 22.16 2.99 -21.31
CA TYR A 107 22.05 4.28 -20.65
C TYR A 107 22.98 4.24 -19.43
N PRO A 108 23.84 5.25 -19.22
CA PRO A 108 24.67 5.32 -18.03
C PRO A 108 23.76 5.24 -16.81
N LYS A 109 23.89 4.16 -16.05
CA LYS A 109 23.08 3.89 -14.88
C LYS A 109 23.56 4.86 -13.80
N LYS A 110 22.88 6.02 -13.68
CA LYS A 110 23.18 7.02 -12.66
C LYS A 110 23.32 6.32 -11.29
N GLU A 111 24.48 6.46 -10.67
CA GLU A 111 24.73 5.89 -9.36
C GLU A 111 23.71 6.46 -8.37
N TYR A 112 23.13 5.57 -7.57
CA TYR A 112 22.14 5.94 -6.58
C TYR A 112 22.76 5.82 -5.20
N THR A 113 23.01 6.97 -4.61
CA THR A 113 23.43 7.11 -3.21
C THR A 113 22.19 7.52 -2.40
N PRO A 114 21.55 6.59 -1.66
CA PRO A 114 20.41 6.91 -0.80
C PRO A 114 20.82 7.94 0.28
N PRO A 115 20.02 8.99 0.52
CA PRO A 115 20.28 9.93 1.60
C PRO A 115 19.93 9.30 2.97
N MET A 116 20.60 9.77 4.02
CA MET A 116 20.15 9.51 5.40
C MET A 116 18.86 10.28 5.68
N ILE A 117 17.87 9.62 6.25
CA ILE A 117 16.56 10.17 6.56
C ILE A 117 16.37 10.18 8.09
N ASP A 118 16.25 11.36 8.67
CA ASP A 118 15.81 11.52 10.06
C ASP A 118 14.30 11.27 10.12
N ILE A 119 13.91 10.19 10.81
CA ILE A 119 12.52 9.71 10.80
C ILE A 119 11.53 10.68 11.47
N ASN A 120 12.02 11.63 12.28
CA ASN A 120 11.19 12.57 13.02
C ASN A 120 11.21 14.01 12.48
N LYS A 121 12.14 14.35 11.60
CA LYS A 121 12.29 15.73 11.07
C LYS A 121 11.98 15.88 9.58
N THR A 122 12.16 14.82 8.79
CA THR A 122 12.11 14.90 7.32
C THR A 122 10.71 15.09 6.74
N THR A 123 10.60 15.67 5.54
CA THR A 123 9.32 15.85 4.84
C THR A 123 8.94 14.63 4.00
N ALA A 124 7.70 14.58 3.50
CA ALA A 124 7.25 13.49 2.64
C ALA A 124 8.05 13.43 1.32
N GLU A 125 8.60 14.54 0.84
CA GLU A 125 9.45 14.62 -0.34
C GLU A 125 10.83 14.02 -0.07
N ASP A 126 11.38 14.22 1.12
CA ASP A 126 12.64 13.60 1.53
C ASP A 126 12.52 12.08 1.59
N TRP A 127 11.45 11.57 2.17
CA TRP A 127 11.15 10.13 2.18
C TRP A 127 11.11 9.52 0.77
N GLN A 128 10.65 10.28 -0.23
CA GLN A 128 10.56 9.80 -1.62
C GLN A 128 11.91 9.66 -2.31
N LYS A 129 12.98 10.22 -1.74
CA LYS A 129 14.35 10.02 -2.22
C LYS A 129 14.80 8.57 -2.00
N LEU A 130 14.14 7.82 -1.10
CA LEU A 130 14.40 6.41 -0.87
C LEU A 130 13.67 5.54 -1.91
N ARG A 131 14.43 4.73 -2.66
CA ARG A 131 13.88 3.73 -3.59
C ARG A 131 12.87 2.83 -2.89
N GLY A 132 11.66 2.75 -3.45
CA GLY A 132 10.56 1.96 -2.90
C GLY A 132 9.57 2.79 -2.08
N ILE A 133 9.89 4.04 -1.76
CA ILE A 133 8.99 4.97 -1.07
C ILE A 133 8.47 5.99 -2.08
N GLY A 134 7.25 5.76 -2.55
CA GLY A 134 6.52 6.72 -3.38
C GLY A 134 5.65 7.69 -2.56
N PRO A 135 4.95 8.63 -3.21
CA PRO A 135 4.10 9.63 -2.56
C PRO A 135 3.08 9.06 -1.55
N ALA A 136 2.54 7.87 -1.84
CA ALA A 136 1.58 7.22 -0.95
C ALA A 136 2.21 6.72 0.34
N TYR A 137 3.43 6.16 0.28
CA TYR A 137 4.13 5.66 1.46
C TYR A 137 4.68 6.79 2.29
N SER A 138 5.33 7.78 1.67
CA SER A 138 5.86 8.94 2.39
C SER A 138 4.77 9.67 3.18
N LYS A 139 3.60 9.92 2.58
CA LYS A 139 2.47 10.54 3.27
C LYS A 139 1.96 9.69 4.45
N ARG A 140 1.92 8.36 4.30
CA ARG A 140 1.50 7.48 5.40
C ARG A 140 2.48 7.48 6.56
N ILE A 141 3.78 7.42 6.26
CA ILE A 141 4.86 7.46 7.27
C ILE A 141 4.77 8.77 8.05
N VAL A 142 4.69 9.90 7.36
CA VAL A 142 4.55 11.24 7.96
C VAL A 142 3.27 11.34 8.80
N ASN A 143 2.12 10.93 8.27
CA ASN A 143 0.87 10.96 9.03
C ASN A 143 0.93 10.08 10.29
N PHE A 144 1.62 8.94 10.23
CA PHE A 144 1.76 8.05 11.38
C PHE A 144 2.70 8.64 12.43
N ARG A 145 3.85 9.17 12.01
CA ARG A 145 4.77 9.94 12.84
C ARG A 145 4.05 11.06 13.59
N ASP A 146 3.28 11.87 12.88
CA ASP A 146 2.63 13.05 13.45
C ASP A 146 1.54 12.68 14.47
N LYS A 147 0.84 11.56 14.25
CA LYS A 147 -0.14 11.03 15.21
C LYS A 147 0.51 10.44 16.46
N LEU A 148 1.68 9.82 16.32
CA LEU A 148 2.49 9.38 17.46
C LEU A 148 3.11 10.57 18.21
N GLY A 149 3.41 11.65 17.50
CA GLY A 149 4.25 12.74 18.02
C GLY A 149 5.75 12.51 17.81
N GLY A 150 6.09 11.60 16.90
CA GLY A 150 7.44 11.14 16.60
C GLY A 150 7.57 9.62 16.79
N PHE A 151 8.47 8.99 16.06
CA PHE A 151 8.90 7.62 16.32
C PHE A 151 9.89 7.61 17.49
N VAL A 152 9.73 6.67 18.43
CA VAL A 152 10.72 6.36 19.46
C VAL A 152 11.76 5.33 18.99
N SER A 153 11.49 4.63 17.89
CA SER A 153 12.45 3.71 17.27
C SER A 153 12.29 3.62 15.75
N VAL A 154 13.36 3.23 15.06
CA VAL A 154 13.35 3.01 13.59
C VAL A 154 12.39 1.88 13.22
N GLU A 155 12.26 0.88 14.09
CA GLU A 155 11.37 -0.28 13.92
C GLU A 155 9.91 0.13 13.74
N GLN A 156 9.47 1.21 14.38
CA GLN A 156 8.09 1.68 14.25
C GLN A 156 7.75 2.13 12.83
N VAL A 157 8.71 2.61 12.05
CA VAL A 157 8.50 2.96 10.64
C VAL A 157 8.00 1.74 9.86
N GLY A 158 8.54 0.55 10.15
CA GLY A 158 8.13 -0.71 9.55
C GLY A 158 6.68 -1.11 9.87
N THR A 159 6.10 -0.58 10.95
CA THR A 159 4.69 -0.82 11.32
C THR A 159 3.70 0.11 10.62
N THR A 160 4.19 1.01 9.77
CA THR A 160 3.34 1.92 8.98
C THR A 160 2.38 1.12 8.11
N TYR A 161 1.10 1.49 8.15
CA TYR A 161 0.05 0.78 7.42
C TYR A 161 0.37 0.56 5.93
N ASN A 162 0.28 -0.71 5.51
CA ASN A 162 0.57 -1.19 4.15
C ASN A 162 2.00 -0.97 3.65
N LEU A 163 2.97 -0.63 4.50
CA LEU A 163 4.38 -0.69 4.15
C LEU A 163 4.84 -2.15 4.18
N PRO A 164 5.27 -2.75 3.05
CA PRO A 164 5.77 -4.12 3.06
C PRO A 164 7.08 -4.19 3.85
N ASP A 165 7.27 -5.24 4.66
CA ASP A 165 8.51 -5.43 5.42
C ASP A 165 9.73 -5.44 4.50
N SER A 166 9.65 -6.08 3.33
CA SER A 166 10.73 -6.06 2.33
C SER A 166 11.11 -4.67 1.82
N THR A 167 10.18 -3.69 1.88
CA THR A 167 10.48 -2.29 1.58
C THR A 167 11.12 -1.62 2.78
N PHE A 168 10.62 -1.87 3.99
CA PHE A 168 11.21 -1.37 5.24
C PHE A 168 12.67 -1.84 5.40
N GLN A 169 12.96 -3.13 5.23
CA GLN A 169 14.33 -3.66 5.36
C GLN A 169 15.31 -3.01 4.38
N LYS A 170 14.85 -2.64 3.17
CA LYS A 170 15.68 -1.94 2.17
C LYS A 170 16.01 -0.51 2.57
N ILE A 171 15.12 0.17 3.27
CA ILE A 171 15.33 1.56 3.68
C ILE A 171 15.95 1.69 5.06
N LYS A 172 15.76 0.69 5.94
CA LYS A 172 16.20 0.70 7.35
C LYS A 172 17.65 1.17 7.54
N PRO A 173 18.65 0.75 6.74
CA PRO A 173 20.03 1.20 6.90
C PRO A 173 20.24 2.71 6.73
N TYR A 174 19.29 3.40 6.10
CA TYR A 174 19.37 4.84 5.80
C TYR A 174 18.52 5.68 6.76
N LEU A 175 17.95 5.07 7.81
CA LEU A 175 17.10 5.76 8.77
C LEU A 175 17.88 6.15 10.01
N THR A 176 17.69 7.38 10.47
CA THR A 176 18.24 7.89 11.73
C THR A 176 17.11 8.31 12.65
N LEU A 177 17.33 8.12 13.95
CA LEU A 177 16.36 8.46 14.99
C LEU A 177 16.76 9.79 15.64
N SER A 178 15.81 10.72 15.72
CA SER A 178 15.89 11.88 16.61
C SER A 178 14.76 11.81 17.65
N PRO A 179 14.80 12.60 18.74
CA PRO A 179 13.78 12.55 19.78
C PRO A 179 12.36 12.81 19.25
N VAL A 180 11.36 12.28 19.97
CA VAL A 180 9.96 12.62 19.72
C VAL A 180 9.72 14.11 19.97
N PHE A 181 8.88 14.75 19.16
CA PHE A 181 8.63 16.19 19.21
C PHE A 181 7.28 16.54 19.87
N ARG A 182 6.43 15.56 20.15
CA ARG A 182 5.16 15.78 20.84
C ARG A 182 4.84 14.61 21.76
N LYS A 183 4.66 14.92 23.04
CA LYS A 183 4.16 13.97 24.04
C LYS A 183 2.66 14.19 24.30
N ILE A 184 2.00 13.13 24.76
CA ILE A 184 0.62 13.08 25.22
C ILE A 184 0.59 13.65 26.65
N LYS A 185 0.04 14.84 26.83
CA LYS A 185 -0.18 15.43 28.16
C LYS A 185 -1.39 14.77 28.83
N VAL A 186 -1.16 13.68 29.54
CA VAL A 186 -2.23 12.76 29.98
C VAL A 186 -3.21 13.42 30.94
N ASN A 187 -2.77 14.42 31.70
CA ASN A 187 -3.59 15.14 32.67
C ASN A 187 -4.45 16.23 32.01
N GLN A 188 -4.01 16.76 30.87
CA GLN A 188 -4.62 17.93 30.23
C GLN A 188 -5.58 17.55 29.09
N LEU A 189 -5.38 16.40 28.43
CA LEU A 189 -6.19 16.02 27.26
C LEU A 189 -7.61 15.61 27.64
N ASP A 190 -8.58 15.96 26.80
CA ASP A 190 -9.94 15.44 26.89
C ASP A 190 -10.04 14.02 26.27
N LEU A 191 -11.23 13.42 26.34
CA LEU A 191 -11.46 12.09 25.79
C LEU A 191 -11.14 12.02 24.28
N LYS A 192 -11.41 13.09 23.53
CA LYS A 192 -11.12 13.17 22.09
C LYS A 192 -9.61 13.21 21.84
N GLY A 193 -8.86 13.99 22.63
CA GLY A 193 -7.42 14.08 22.59
C GLY A 193 -6.75 12.73 22.86
N LEU A 194 -7.18 12.02 23.90
CA LEU A 194 -6.66 10.68 24.22
C LEU A 194 -6.93 9.68 23.09
N LYS A 195 -8.13 9.69 22.48
CA LYS A 195 -8.51 8.83 21.35
C LYS A 195 -7.71 9.08 20.06
N SER A 196 -7.07 10.24 19.95
CA SER A 196 -6.33 10.60 18.73
C SER A 196 -5.02 9.83 18.58
N HIS A 197 -4.49 9.29 19.68
CA HIS A 197 -3.19 8.64 19.71
C HIS A 197 -3.26 7.19 19.18
N PRO A 198 -2.36 6.75 18.28
CA PRO A 198 -2.43 5.42 17.66
C PRO A 198 -2.37 4.23 18.61
N TYR A 199 -1.74 4.39 19.78
CA TYR A 199 -1.61 3.33 20.80
C TYR A 199 -2.66 3.40 21.91
N ILE A 200 -3.62 4.32 21.82
CA ILE A 200 -4.71 4.43 22.78
C ILE A 200 -6.02 4.15 22.04
N SER A 201 -6.57 2.96 22.27
CA SER A 201 -7.89 2.63 21.73
C SER A 201 -9.00 3.49 22.36
N SER A 202 -10.16 3.56 21.72
CA SER A 202 -11.33 4.27 22.28
C SER A 202 -11.72 3.78 23.68
N TYR A 203 -11.59 2.49 23.93
CA TYR A 203 -11.86 1.88 25.23
C TYR A 203 -10.83 2.33 26.27
N GLN A 204 -9.54 2.22 25.95
CA GLN A 204 -8.42 2.68 26.80
C GLN A 204 -8.50 4.18 27.11
N ALA A 205 -8.82 5.01 26.12
CA ALA A 205 -9.01 6.45 26.32
C ALA A 205 -10.13 6.76 27.32
N THR A 206 -11.22 5.99 27.27
CA THR A 206 -12.36 6.14 28.18
C THR A 206 -11.96 5.77 29.61
N ILE A 207 -11.19 4.68 29.76
CA ILE A 207 -10.65 4.25 31.05
C ILE A 207 -9.72 5.31 31.63
N LEU A 208 -8.74 5.79 30.86
CA LEU A 208 -7.80 6.83 31.30
C LEU A 208 -8.54 8.10 31.75
N PHE A 209 -9.50 8.56 30.95
CA PHE A 209 -10.27 9.76 31.24
C PHE A 209 -11.10 9.63 32.52
N ASN A 210 -11.80 8.51 32.69
CA ASN A 210 -12.63 8.28 33.87
C ASN A 210 -11.79 8.06 35.13
N TYR A 211 -10.67 7.33 35.01
CA TYR A 211 -9.76 7.12 36.13
C TYR A 211 -9.18 8.44 36.62
N ARG A 212 -8.71 9.30 35.71
CA ARG A 212 -8.23 10.65 36.05
C ARG A 212 -9.30 11.47 36.78
N LYS A 213 -10.56 11.40 36.33
CA LYS A 213 -11.66 12.11 37.00
C LYS A 213 -11.94 11.62 38.42
N GLN A 214 -11.69 10.34 38.71
CA GLN A 214 -11.98 9.74 40.02
C GLN A 214 -10.80 9.83 40.99
N HIS A 215 -9.57 9.77 40.49
CA HIS A 215 -8.36 9.67 41.30
C HIS A 215 -7.44 10.90 41.23
N GLY A 216 -7.76 11.86 40.36
CA GLY A 216 -6.92 13.03 40.10
C GLY A 216 -5.86 12.78 39.05
N ASP A 217 -4.88 13.68 39.00
CA ASP A 217 -3.81 13.67 38.00
C ASP A 217 -2.83 12.51 38.20
N PHE A 218 -2.32 11.98 37.09
CA PHE A 218 -1.25 11.00 37.06
C PHE A 218 0.09 11.71 37.29
N THR A 219 0.90 11.22 38.24
CA THR A 219 2.22 11.78 38.52
C THR A 219 3.35 11.06 37.79
N ASP A 220 3.15 9.77 37.50
CA ASP A 220 4.17 8.90 36.90
C ASP A 220 3.54 7.66 36.23
N MET A 221 4.41 6.84 35.62
CA MET A 221 4.00 5.59 34.97
C MET A 221 3.41 4.57 35.95
N GLU A 222 3.86 4.55 37.21
CA GLU A 222 3.35 3.60 38.20
C GLU A 222 1.91 3.93 38.61
N SER A 223 1.54 5.20 38.64
CA SER A 223 0.17 5.66 38.83
C SER A 223 -0.76 5.19 37.71
N LEU A 224 -0.28 5.19 36.45
CA LEU A 224 -1.01 4.66 35.30
C LEU A 224 -1.15 3.13 35.37
N LYS A 225 -0.09 2.41 35.75
CA LYS A 225 -0.11 0.93 35.85
C LYS A 225 -1.07 0.38 36.90
N LYS A 226 -1.57 1.22 37.83
CA LYS A 226 -2.70 0.85 38.73
C LYS A 226 -3.98 0.53 37.94
N ILE A 227 -4.12 1.07 36.74
CA ILE A 227 -5.22 0.78 35.82
C ILE A 227 -4.98 -0.59 35.19
N LYS A 228 -5.57 -1.64 35.79
CA LYS A 228 -5.49 -3.01 35.27
C LYS A 228 -6.48 -3.27 34.13
N ALA A 229 -7.59 -2.53 34.08
CA ALA A 229 -8.63 -2.74 33.07
C ALA A 229 -8.19 -2.20 31.71
N GLY A 230 -8.28 -3.02 30.66
CA GLY A 230 -8.09 -2.60 29.27
C GLY A 230 -6.66 -2.31 28.83
N PHE A 231 -5.66 -2.49 29.70
CA PHE A 231 -4.25 -2.34 29.37
C PHE A 231 -3.47 -3.61 29.73
N LYS A 232 -2.58 -4.02 28.84
CA LYS A 232 -1.55 -5.03 29.09
C LYS A 232 -0.20 -4.36 29.34
N GLU A 233 0.76 -5.11 29.86
CA GLU A 233 2.12 -4.59 30.10
C GLU A 233 2.77 -4.06 28.81
N GLU A 234 2.49 -4.71 27.66
CA GLU A 234 3.00 -4.28 26.37
C GLU A 234 2.41 -2.93 25.92
N ASP A 235 1.20 -2.59 26.35
CA ASP A 235 0.57 -1.31 26.03
C ASP A 235 1.28 -0.18 26.78
N TRP A 236 1.58 -0.38 28.07
CA TRP A 236 2.35 0.58 28.86
C TRP A 236 3.76 0.79 28.31
N LYS A 237 4.45 -0.30 27.96
CA LYS A 237 5.78 -0.25 27.35
C LYS A 237 5.79 0.56 26.04
N ARG A 238 4.72 0.46 25.24
CA ARG A 238 4.59 1.26 24.01
C ARG A 238 4.31 2.73 24.27
N LEU A 239 3.58 3.04 25.34
CA LEU A 239 3.17 4.41 25.67
C LEU A 239 4.25 5.18 26.43
N GLU A 240 5.14 4.51 27.16
CA GLU A 240 6.16 5.14 28.02
C GLU A 240 6.93 6.29 27.35
N GLY A 241 7.38 6.10 26.11
CA GLY A 241 8.11 7.13 25.35
C GLY A 241 7.27 8.33 24.89
N TYR A 242 5.95 8.26 25.04
CA TYR A 242 4.98 9.24 24.54
C TYR A 242 4.27 10.03 25.62
N LEU A 243 4.30 9.60 26.89
CA LEU A 243 3.50 10.22 27.93
C LEU A 243 4.25 11.39 28.59
N SER A 244 3.50 12.42 28.94
CA SER A 244 3.91 13.55 29.77
C SER A 244 2.89 13.72 30.89
N PHE A 245 3.38 13.83 32.11
CA PHE A 245 2.61 13.97 33.35
C PHE A 245 2.47 15.43 33.80
N GLU A 246 2.91 16.36 32.95
CA GLU A 246 2.66 17.81 33.12
C GLU A 246 1.18 18.17 32.95
#